data_AF-A0A4Z1P329-F1
#
_entry.id   AF-A0A4Z1P329-F1
#
_cell.length_a   1.000
_cell.length_b   1.000
_cell.length_c   1.000
_cell.angle_alpha   90.00
_cell.angle_beta   90.00
_cell.angle_gamma   90.00
#
_symmetry.space_group_name_H-M   'P 1'
#
loop_
_entity.id
_entity.type
_entity.pdbx_description
1 polymer ?
#
loop_
_entity_poly.entity_id
_entity_poly.type
_entity_poly.pdbx_seq_one_letter_code
_entity_poly.pdbx_strand_id
1 'polypeptide(L)'
;MVGILSTELINSISKGGRSVALEVATKTTSWTRSHFATSQKEKFCAAVEEANIPSNTGTVVLVENLHQSRSDGQTHFTAMLYDEEGKAMWMAHIPAAKGLKDNKVDAGTKTDIGSSEGTNEIQKSE
;
A
#
# COMPACT_ATOMS: atom_id res chain seq x y z
N MET A 1 -9.21 18.71 2.31
CA MET A 1 -7.90 18.03 2.40
C MET A 1 -8.06 16.87 3.37
N VAL A 2 -7.61 15.67 3.02
CA VAL A 2 -7.60 14.53 3.96
C VAL A 2 -6.48 14.80 4.96
N GLY A 3 -6.83 14.99 6.24
CA GLY A 3 -5.83 15.17 7.30
C GLY A 3 -5.36 13.81 7.82
N ILE A 4 -4.05 13.59 7.92
CA ILE A 4 -3.48 12.39 8.55
C ILE A 4 -3.47 12.61 10.06
N LEU A 5 -4.05 11.67 10.82
CA LEU A 5 -4.19 11.72 12.27
C LEU A 5 -3.25 10.75 12.99
N SER A 6 -2.93 9.61 12.37
CA SER A 6 -1.93 8.67 12.88
C SER A 6 -1.30 7.88 11.74
N THR A 7 -0.06 7.48 11.96
CA THR A 7 0.75 6.73 10.99
C THR A 7 1.43 5.53 11.65
N GLU A 8 2.00 4.66 10.83
CA GLU A 8 2.88 3.56 11.21
C GLU A 8 4.15 3.65 10.36
N LEU A 9 5.33 3.69 10.99
CA LEU A 9 6.62 3.62 10.31
C LEU A 9 6.81 2.22 9.72
N ILE A 10 7.11 2.14 8.43
CA ILE A 10 7.28 0.87 7.71
C ILE A 10 8.71 0.67 7.21
N ASN A 11 9.44 1.75 6.91
CA ASN A 11 10.85 1.68 6.54
C ASN A 11 11.54 3.05 6.71
N SER A 12 12.86 3.07 6.62
CA SER A 12 13.65 4.28 6.46
C SER A 12 14.71 4.06 5.37
N ILE A 13 14.71 4.90 4.34
CA ILE A 13 15.62 4.77 3.19
C ILE A 13 16.66 5.89 3.17
N SER A 14 17.82 5.65 2.55
CA SER A 14 18.81 6.69 2.28
C SER A 14 18.65 7.23 0.87
N LYS A 15 18.41 8.55 0.74
CA LYS A 15 18.22 9.21 -0.56
C LYS A 15 19.00 10.52 -0.61
N GLY A 16 19.99 10.58 -1.50
CA GLY A 16 20.90 11.72 -1.59
C GLY A 16 21.72 11.94 -0.30
N GLY A 17 22.07 10.87 0.41
CA GLY A 17 22.84 10.92 1.67
C GLY A 17 22.01 11.31 2.90
N ARG A 18 20.69 11.46 2.77
CA ARG A 18 19.77 11.77 3.88
C ARG A 18 18.84 10.61 4.15
N SER A 19 18.39 10.48 5.40
CA SER A 19 17.38 9.49 5.79
C SER A 19 15.99 10.03 5.49
N VAL A 20 15.14 9.21 4.86
CA VAL A 20 13.73 9.51 4.60
C VAL A 20 12.87 8.42 5.23
N ALA A 21 11.99 8.81 6.14
CA ALA A 21 11.04 7.92 6.78
C ALA A 21 9.88 7.59 5.83
N LEU A 22 9.56 6.30 5.70
CA LEU A 22 8.42 5.82 4.94
C LEU A 22 7.38 5.30 5.91
N GLU A 23 6.17 5.84 5.82
CA GLU A 23 5.08 5.54 6.74
C GLU A 23 3.80 5.20 5.97
N VAL A 24 2.85 4.58 6.66
CA VAL A 24 1.47 4.42 6.17
C VAL A 24 0.50 5.12 7.11
N ALA A 25 -0.47 5.84 6.55
CA ALA A 25 -1.56 6.41 7.33
C ALA A 25 -2.45 5.29 7.90
N THR A 26 -2.56 5.24 9.22
CA THR A 26 -3.44 4.32 9.96
C THR A 26 -4.77 4.99 10.30
N LYS A 27 -4.79 6.33 10.37
CA LYS A 27 -6.01 7.11 10.55
C LYS A 27 -5.92 8.43 9.81
N THR A 28 -7.02 8.81 9.18
CA THR A 28 -7.23 10.14 8.60
C THR A 28 -8.50 10.76 9.18
N THR A 29 -8.78 12.00 8.81
CA THR A 29 -10.06 12.66 9.09
C THR A 29 -11.27 11.94 8.51
N SER A 30 -11.07 11.04 7.55
CA SER A 30 -12.15 10.38 6.79
C SER A 30 -12.25 8.88 7.02
N TRP A 31 -11.18 8.22 7.46
CA TRP A 31 -11.16 6.76 7.64
C TRP A 31 -10.12 6.31 8.66
N THR A 32 -10.31 5.10 9.19
CA THR A 32 -9.32 4.39 10.00
C THR A 32 -9.00 3.06 9.32
N ARG A 33 -7.72 2.66 9.32
CA ARG A 33 -7.23 1.42 8.72
C ARG A 33 -6.66 0.53 9.82
N SER A 34 -7.26 -0.64 10.02
CA SER A 34 -6.84 -1.60 11.05
C SER A 34 -5.68 -2.49 10.61
N HIS A 35 -5.59 -2.78 9.32
CA HIS A 35 -4.55 -3.63 8.75
C HIS A 35 -4.08 -3.08 7.41
N PHE A 36 -2.79 -3.23 7.13
CA PHE A 36 -2.21 -2.92 5.84
C PHE A 36 -1.23 -4.02 5.42
N ALA A 37 -1.51 -4.62 4.26
CA ALA A 37 -0.78 -5.81 3.80
C ALA A 37 0.72 -5.51 3.64
N THR A 38 1.56 -6.38 4.20
CA THR A 38 3.02 -6.25 4.14
C THR A 38 3.53 -6.12 2.70
N SER A 39 2.97 -6.89 1.78
CA SER A 39 3.32 -6.82 0.36
C SER A 39 3.05 -5.44 -0.26
N GLN A 40 2.02 -4.71 0.20
CA GLN A 40 1.75 -3.35 -0.27
C GLN A 40 2.73 -2.33 0.36
N LYS A 41 3.14 -2.54 1.62
CA LYS A 41 4.20 -1.75 2.26
C LYS A 41 5.51 -1.86 1.48
N GLU A 42 5.93 -3.08 1.16
CA GLU A 42 7.15 -3.37 0.39
C GLU A 42 7.12 -2.73 -1.00
N LYS A 43 6.01 -2.88 -1.72
CA LYS A 43 5.78 -2.27 -3.03
C LYS A 43 5.89 -0.76 -3.00
N PHE A 44 5.32 -0.13 -1.98
CA PHE A 44 5.41 1.30 -1.78
C PHE A 44 6.84 1.75 -1.46
N CYS A 45 7.56 1.02 -0.60
CA CYS A 45 8.97 1.30 -0.33
C CYS A 45 9.81 1.30 -1.61
N ALA A 46 9.67 0.25 -2.44
CA ALA A 46 10.37 0.17 -3.73
C ALA A 46 9.99 1.33 -4.67
N ALA A 47 8.71 1.71 -4.71
CA ALA A 47 8.24 2.83 -5.52
C ALA A 47 8.88 4.17 -5.08
N VAL A 48 8.97 4.42 -3.77
CA VAL A 48 9.60 5.65 -3.24
C VAL A 48 11.11 5.65 -3.46
N GLU A 49 11.78 4.50 -3.41
CA GLU A 49 13.21 4.37 -3.73
C GLU A 49 13.51 4.80 -5.17
N GLU A 50 12.66 4.45 -6.13
CA GLU A 50 12.82 4.84 -7.55
C GLU A 50 12.32 6.25 -7.86
N ALA A 51 11.34 6.76 -7.10
CA ALA A 51 10.69 8.03 -7.41
C ALA A 51 11.61 9.25 -7.20
N ASN A 52 11.45 10.30 -8.00
CA ASN A 52 12.09 11.57 -7.71
C ASN A 52 11.26 12.31 -6.64
N ILE A 53 11.79 12.40 -5.41
CA ILE A 53 11.18 13.17 -4.33
C ILE A 53 12.05 14.39 -4.01
N PRO A 54 11.46 15.50 -3.53
CA PRO A 54 12.20 16.69 -3.15
C PRO A 54 13.33 16.41 -2.18
N SER A 55 14.43 17.14 -2.35
CA SER A 55 15.62 17.01 -1.50
C SER A 55 15.44 17.59 -0.09
N ASN A 56 14.27 18.10 0.27
CA ASN A 56 13.93 18.51 1.63
C ASN A 56 12.86 17.61 2.27
N THR A 57 12.45 16.53 1.59
CA THR A 57 11.53 15.56 2.17
C THR A 57 12.20 14.80 3.30
N GLY A 58 11.55 14.78 4.48
CA GLY A 58 11.92 13.99 5.64
C GLY A 58 11.05 12.74 5.80
N THR A 59 9.75 12.85 5.52
CA THR A 59 8.80 11.73 5.63
C THR A 59 7.87 11.64 4.42
N VAL A 60 7.60 10.41 3.98
CA VAL A 60 6.60 10.11 2.95
C VAL A 60 5.55 9.18 3.55
N VAL A 61 4.31 9.65 3.64
CA VAL A 61 3.20 8.91 4.24
C VAL A 61 2.24 8.40 3.16
N LEU A 62 2.14 7.08 3.02
CA LEU A 62 1.17 6.44 2.13
C LEU A 62 -0.26 6.70 2.59
N VAL A 63 -1.09 7.28 1.72
CA VAL A 63 -2.52 7.56 1.97
C VAL A 63 -3.40 6.55 1.25
N GLU A 64 -3.17 6.35 -0.06
CA GLU A 64 -3.96 5.44 -0.88
C GLU A 64 -3.08 4.37 -1.52
N ASN A 65 -3.61 3.16 -1.57
CA ASN A 65 -2.92 1.98 -2.07
C ASN A 65 -2.66 2.10 -3.58
N LEU A 66 -1.93 1.13 -4.12
CA LEU A 66 -1.66 1.06 -5.54
C LEU A 66 -2.97 1.00 -6.33
N HIS A 67 -3.19 1.94 -7.24
CA HIS A 67 -4.37 1.98 -8.08
C HIS A 67 -4.07 2.63 -9.44
N GLN A 68 -4.93 2.33 -10.42
CA GLN A 68 -4.85 2.93 -11.75
C GLN A 68 -5.55 4.29 -11.76
N SER A 69 -4.84 5.29 -12.26
CA SER A 69 -5.42 6.57 -12.62
C SER A 69 -6.49 6.39 -13.69
N ARG A 70 -7.65 7.04 -13.51
CA ARG A 70 -8.75 7.00 -14.48
C ARG A 70 -8.44 7.78 -15.75
N SER A 71 -7.60 8.82 -15.67
CA SER A 71 -7.36 9.72 -16.79
C SER A 71 -6.33 9.19 -17.78
N ASP A 72 -5.30 8.50 -17.30
CA ASP A 72 -4.17 8.05 -18.11
C ASP A 72 -3.80 6.57 -17.91
N GLY A 73 -4.51 5.84 -17.04
CA GLY A 73 -4.30 4.41 -16.79
C GLY A 73 -3.03 4.09 -16.00
N GLN A 74 -2.26 5.10 -15.59
CA GLN A 74 -0.99 4.89 -14.88
C GLN A 74 -1.24 4.38 -13.46
N THR A 75 -0.58 3.28 -13.11
CA THR A 75 -0.61 2.70 -11.76
C THR A 75 0.31 3.49 -10.83
N HIS A 76 -0.24 3.97 -9.72
CA HIS A 76 0.48 4.77 -8.74
C HIS A 76 -0.05 4.60 -7.31
N PHE A 77 0.74 5.02 -6.35
CA PHE A 77 0.33 5.25 -4.96
C PHE A 77 0.03 6.74 -4.74
N THR A 78 -0.88 7.06 -3.81
CA THR A 78 -1.05 8.44 -3.34
C THR A 78 -0.39 8.59 -1.98
N ALA A 79 0.54 9.52 -1.85
CA ALA A 79 1.27 9.77 -0.62
C ALA A 79 1.30 11.27 -0.26
N MET A 80 1.39 11.58 1.04
CA MET A 80 1.65 12.93 1.54
C MET A 80 3.13 13.08 1.87
N LEU A 81 3.76 14.14 1.38
CA LEU A 81 5.16 14.45 1.67
C LEU A 81 5.22 15.48 2.80
N TYR A 82 6.15 15.25 3.71
CA TYR A 82 6.50 16.15 4.79
C TYR A 82 7.99 16.50 4.70
N ASP A 83 8.33 17.73 5.05
CA ASP A 83 9.72 18.14 5.15
C ASP A 83 10.39 17.57 6.41
N GLU A 84 11.67 17.89 6.61
CA GLU A 84 12.46 17.45 7.76
C GLU A 84 11.93 17.99 9.10
N GLU A 85 11.13 19.06 9.09
CA GLU A 85 10.50 19.64 10.29
C GLU A 85 9.11 19.02 10.57
N GLY A 86 8.68 18.06 9.74
CA GLY A 86 7.38 17.43 9.85
C GLY A 86 6.23 18.31 9.35
N LYS A 87 6.52 19.36 8.57
CA LYS A 87 5.48 20.19 7.95
C LYS A 87 5.04 19.59 6.63
N ALA A 88 3.71 19.53 6.47
CA ALA A 88 3.07 19.06 5.25
C ALA A 88 3.49 19.90 4.03
N MET A 89 4.00 19.24 3.00
CA MET A 89 4.42 19.88 1.74
C MET A 89 3.30 19.77 0.70
N TRP A 90 3.06 18.59 0.13
CA TRP A 90 1.99 18.32 -0.82
C TRP A 90 1.70 16.82 -0.94
N MET A 91 0.60 16.52 -1.63
CA MET A 91 0.19 15.17 -2.00
C MET A 91 0.79 14.79 -3.36
N ALA A 92 1.49 13.68 -3.42
CA ALA A 92 2.17 13.18 -4.61
C ALA A 92 1.59 11.84 -5.06
N HIS A 93 1.49 11.69 -6.38
CA HIS A 93 1.26 10.39 -7.02
C HIS A 93 2.62 9.76 -7.30
N ILE A 94 2.95 8.69 -6.59
CA ILE A 94 4.21 7.97 -6.70
C ILE A 94 4.00 6.80 -7.68
N PRO A 95 4.62 6.81 -8.87
CA PRO A 95 4.48 5.72 -9.83
C PRO A 95 4.89 4.38 -9.21
N ALA A 96 4.24 3.29 -9.62
CA ALA A 96 4.69 1.95 -9.25
C ALA A 96 6.15 1.73 -9.69
N ALA A 97 6.92 1.01 -8.87
CA ALA A 97 8.27 0.59 -9.23
C ALA A 97 8.26 -0.22 -10.53
N LYS A 98 9.34 -0.13 -11.32
CA LYS A 98 9.42 -0.86 -12.60
C LYS A 98 9.30 -2.36 -12.38
N GLY A 99 8.47 -3.01 -13.20
CA GLY A 99 8.23 -4.46 -13.13
C GLY A 99 7.21 -4.88 -12.07
N LEU A 100 6.69 -3.93 -11.29
CA LEU A 100 5.62 -4.17 -10.33
C LEU A 100 4.28 -4.18 -11.05
N LYS A 101 3.77 -5.36 -11.43
CA LYS A 101 2.41 -5.50 -11.95
C LYS A 101 1.43 -5.59 -10.78
N ASP A 102 0.31 -4.90 -10.88
CA ASP A 102 -0.87 -5.18 -10.06
C ASP A 102 -1.29 -6.62 -10.35
N ASN A 103 -0.92 -7.53 -9.46
CA ASN A 103 -1.52 -8.85 -9.47
C ASN A 103 -3.00 -8.61 -9.09
N LYS A 104 -3.89 -8.65 -10.07
CA LYS A 104 -5.35 -8.64 -9.87
C LYS A 104 -5.75 -9.89 -9.08
N VAL A 105 -5.53 -9.90 -7.77
CA VAL A 105 -6.07 -10.89 -6.84
C VAL A 105 -6.51 -10.17 -5.58
N ASP A 106 -7.68 -9.55 -5.66
CA ASP A 106 -8.61 -9.40 -4.54
C ASP A 106 -9.97 -8.97 -5.11
N ALA A 107 -10.47 -9.74 -6.08
CA ALA A 107 -11.90 -9.83 -6.31
C ALA A 107 -12.41 -10.90 -5.35
N GLY A 108 -13.21 -10.47 -4.38
CA GLY A 108 -13.59 -11.26 -3.21
C GLY A 108 -13.93 -12.71 -3.50
N THR A 109 -13.39 -13.60 -2.67
CA THR A 109 -13.88 -14.96 -2.51
C THR A 109 -15.36 -14.88 -2.11
N LYS A 110 -16.24 -15.00 -3.11
CA LYS A 110 -17.62 -15.39 -2.87
C LYS A 110 -17.58 -16.77 -2.22
N THR A 111 -18.00 -16.83 -0.96
CA THR A 111 -18.44 -18.07 -0.34
C THR A 111 -19.67 -18.54 -1.09
N ASP A 112 -19.50 -19.43 -2.06
CA ASP A 112 -20.61 -20.23 -2.59
C ASP A 112 -20.72 -21.48 -1.72
N ILE A 113 -21.74 -21.45 -0.87
CA ILE A 113 -22.38 -22.63 -0.28
C ILE A 113 -23.08 -23.35 -1.42
N GLY A 114 -22.72 -24.61 -1.70
CA GLY A 114 -23.34 -25.38 -2.77
C GLY A 114 -22.99 -26.86 -2.70
N SER A 115 -23.88 -27.59 -2.02
CA SER A 115 -24.11 -29.04 -1.93
C SER A 115 -23.50 -29.96 -2.99
N SER A 116 -22.98 -31.10 -2.54
CA SER A 116 -23.32 -32.40 -3.13
C SER A 116 -23.17 -33.54 -2.11
N GLU A 117 -24.27 -34.26 -1.94
CA GLU A 117 -24.45 -35.47 -1.15
C GLU A 117 -23.62 -36.67 -1.68
N GLY A 118 -23.25 -37.55 -0.74
CA GLY A 118 -23.30 -39.02 -0.85
C GLY A 118 -22.41 -39.76 -1.85
N THR A 119 -21.57 -40.68 -1.34
CA THR A 119 -21.88 -42.13 -1.26
C THR A 119 -20.87 -42.89 -0.39
N ASN A 120 -21.40 -43.83 0.39
CA ASN A 120 -20.73 -44.90 1.14
C ASN A 120 -19.79 -45.74 0.26
N GLU A 121 -18.68 -46.24 0.83
CA GLU A 121 -18.40 -47.68 0.80
C GLU A 121 -17.47 -48.12 1.93
N ILE A 122 -17.88 -49.21 2.56
CA ILE A 122 -17.22 -49.95 3.63
C ILE A 122 -16.24 -50.93 2.97
N GLN A 123 -15.02 -51.09 3.50
CA GLN A 123 -14.36 -52.39 3.45
C GLN A 123 -13.42 -52.61 4.65
N LYS A 124 -13.75 -53.66 5.41
CA LYS A 124 -12.91 -54.34 6.40
C LYS A 124 -11.93 -55.28 5.67
N SER A 125 -10.74 -55.45 6.24
CA SER A 125 -9.89 -56.65 6.16
C SER A 125 -8.63 -56.35 6.99
N GLU A 126 -8.04 -57.19 7.83
CA GLU A 126 -8.33 -58.50 8.45
C GLU A 126 -7.53 -58.53 9.75
#